data_AF-G2YSR3-F1
#
_entry.id   AF-G2YSR3-F1
#
_cell.length_a   1.000
_cell.length_b   1.000
_cell.length_c   1.000
_cell.angle_alpha   90.00
_cell.angle_beta   90.00
_cell.angle_gamma   90.00
#
_symmetry.space_group_name_H-M   'P 1'
#
loop_
_entity.id
_entity.type
_entity.pdbx_description
1 polymer ?
#
loop_
_entity_poly.entity_id
_entity_poly.type
_entity_poly.pdbx_seq_one_letter_code
_entity_poly.pdbx_strand_id
1 'polypeptide(L)'
;MPYSGLPTSSTAEAGYANGCIWIQGPDDLEREGYIEMRPEWQDEYRYKFNLTVPERKVMEEGNTHVFNSREWGYYDDPESVEGLLNWLDARGNNELKLRKELQLYKDKIITHMEKRKEYLNPSDEKSIDSSHKRMSTRGKQQPHVDHTAHRCLSWHNNTAIEELGHLHSDPPRNRKQTKKAAPILPPAIEEERQTRSEAAKRQRKR
;
A
#
# COMPACT_ATOMS: atom_id res chain seq x y z
N MET A 1 1.51 -0.39 -13.77
CA MET A 1 2.12 -0.38 -12.42
C MET A 1 2.07 -1.80 -11.86
N PRO A 2 3.01 -2.21 -10.99
CA PRO A 2 2.96 -3.52 -10.35
C PRO A 2 1.73 -3.66 -9.45
N TYR A 3 1.19 -4.87 -9.30
CA TYR A 3 -0.04 -5.12 -8.54
C TYR A 3 0.10 -4.89 -7.03
N SER A 4 1.32 -5.03 -6.49
CA SER A 4 1.65 -4.71 -5.11
C SER A 4 1.98 -3.24 -4.85
N GLY A 5 1.90 -2.38 -5.87
CA GLY A 5 2.23 -0.95 -5.78
C GLY A 5 3.62 -0.61 -6.32
N LEU A 6 4.07 0.62 -6.08
CA LEU A 6 5.39 1.08 -6.52
C LEU A 6 6.48 0.44 -5.64
N PRO A 7 7.46 -0.27 -6.23
CA PRO A 7 8.53 -0.93 -5.46
C PRO A 7 9.42 0.05 -4.69
N THR A 8 9.49 1.31 -5.13
CA THR A 8 10.25 2.38 -4.49
C THR A 8 9.47 3.11 -3.40
N SER A 9 8.18 2.74 -3.19
CA SER A 9 7.38 3.31 -2.11
C SER A 9 7.92 2.87 -0.75
N SER A 10 7.85 3.76 0.23
CA SER A 10 8.19 3.44 1.62
C SER A 10 7.32 2.33 2.23
N THR A 11 6.18 2.03 1.61
CA THR A 11 5.24 0.99 2.05
C THR A 11 5.32 -0.29 1.20
N ALA A 12 6.34 -0.43 0.33
CA ALA A 12 6.47 -1.59 -0.55
C ALA A 12 6.57 -2.92 0.20
N GLU A 13 7.05 -2.91 1.44
CA GLU A 13 7.12 -4.08 2.35
C GLU A 13 5.76 -4.76 2.59
N ALA A 14 4.67 -4.00 2.50
CA ALA A 14 3.32 -4.53 2.70
C ALA A 14 2.95 -5.57 1.62
N GLY A 15 3.54 -5.48 0.43
CA GLY A 15 3.35 -6.46 -0.64
C GLY A 15 1.95 -6.48 -1.27
N TYR A 16 1.10 -5.51 -0.95
CA TYR A 16 -0.22 -5.28 -1.57
C TYR A 16 -0.45 -3.78 -1.82
N ALA A 17 -1.15 -3.46 -2.91
CA ALA A 17 -1.62 -2.08 -3.17
C ALA A 17 -3.09 -1.91 -2.78
N ASN A 18 -3.94 -2.84 -3.21
CA ASN A 18 -5.34 -2.92 -2.82
C ASN A 18 -5.63 -4.34 -2.36
N GLY A 19 -6.25 -4.48 -1.19
CA GLY A 19 -6.62 -5.76 -0.60
C GLY A 19 -8.12 -5.91 -0.37
N CYS A 20 -8.94 -5.07 -1.01
CA CYS A 20 -10.40 -5.18 -0.98
C CYS A 20 -10.99 -4.96 -2.39
N ILE A 21 -12.10 -5.63 -2.68
CA ILE A 21 -12.96 -5.26 -3.81
C ILE A 21 -13.96 -4.25 -3.28
N TRP A 22 -13.97 -3.04 -3.83
CA TRP A 22 -14.94 -2.00 -3.48
C TRP A 22 -16.11 -2.05 -4.45
N ILE A 23 -17.32 -1.91 -3.92
CA ILE A 23 -18.57 -1.95 -4.65
C ILE A 23 -19.25 -0.61 -4.43
N GLN A 24 -19.50 0.13 -5.50
CA GLN A 24 -20.26 1.37 -5.45
C GLN A 24 -21.74 1.07 -5.71
N GLY A 25 -22.63 1.75 -5.00
CA GLY A 25 -24.05 1.72 -5.33
C GLY A 25 -24.35 2.33 -6.70
N PRO A 26 -25.55 2.06 -7.26
CA PRO A 26 -25.92 2.53 -8.59
C PRO A 26 -26.06 4.05 -8.61
N ASP A 27 -25.75 4.64 -9.77
CA ASP A 27 -26.05 6.05 -10.00
C ASP A 27 -27.54 6.29 -10.27
N ASP A 28 -27.99 7.54 -10.17
CA ASP A 28 -29.41 7.88 -10.30
C ASP A 28 -29.98 7.43 -11.66
N LEU A 29 -29.21 7.58 -12.74
CA LEU A 29 -29.61 7.16 -14.09
C LEU A 29 -29.69 5.64 -14.23
N GLU A 30 -28.81 4.88 -13.57
CA GLU A 30 -28.85 3.42 -13.57
C GLU A 30 -30.03 2.90 -12.74
N ARG A 31 -30.33 3.58 -11.63
CA ARG A 31 -31.47 3.24 -10.78
C ARG A 31 -32.79 3.39 -11.53
N GLU A 32 -33.02 4.53 -12.18
CA GLU A 32 -34.23 4.74 -13.01
C GLU A 32 -34.29 3.79 -14.20
N GLY A 33 -33.14 3.42 -14.79
CA GLY A 33 -33.08 2.54 -15.94
C GLY A 33 -33.31 1.06 -15.62
N TYR A 34 -32.85 0.58 -14.46
CA TYR A 34 -32.81 -0.86 -14.15
C TYR A 34 -33.67 -1.26 -12.93
N ILE A 35 -33.87 -0.38 -11.96
CA ILE A 35 -34.53 -0.69 -10.67
C ILE A 35 -35.90 -0.02 -10.59
N GLU A 36 -35.91 1.32 -10.66
CA GLU A 36 -37.07 2.21 -10.60
C GLU A 36 -37.56 2.52 -12.02
N MET A 37 -37.77 1.46 -12.81
CA MET A 37 -38.25 1.59 -14.18
C MET A 37 -39.63 2.24 -14.25
N ARG A 38 -39.95 2.79 -15.41
CA ARG A 38 -41.29 3.35 -15.67
C ARG A 38 -42.39 2.30 -15.45
N PRO A 39 -43.59 2.70 -15.00
CA PRO A 39 -44.67 1.78 -14.67
C PRO A 39 -45.01 0.78 -15.77
N GLU A 40 -44.96 1.22 -17.04
CA GLU A 40 -45.30 0.36 -18.18
C GLU A 40 -44.34 -0.85 -18.30
N TRP A 41 -43.05 -0.65 -18.05
CA TRP A 41 -42.05 -1.72 -18.09
C TRP A 41 -42.09 -2.60 -16.84
N GLN A 42 -42.50 -2.01 -15.72
CA GLN A 42 -42.63 -2.74 -14.46
C GLN A 42 -43.82 -3.71 -14.50
N ASP A 43 -44.92 -3.33 -15.15
CA ASP A 43 -46.08 -4.21 -15.38
C ASP A 43 -45.75 -5.39 -16.30
N GLU A 44 -45.01 -5.15 -17.39
CA GLU A 44 -44.51 -6.24 -18.25
C GLU A 44 -43.60 -7.22 -17.48
N TYR A 45 -42.72 -6.68 -16.64
CA TYR A 45 -41.83 -7.47 -15.81
C TYR A 45 -42.64 -8.30 -14.79
N ARG A 46 -43.59 -7.67 -14.12
CA ARG A 46 -44.48 -8.33 -13.15
C ARG A 46 -45.32 -9.41 -13.81
N TYR A 47 -45.80 -9.21 -15.04
CA TYR A 47 -46.51 -10.24 -15.79
C TYR A 47 -45.65 -11.47 -16.08
N LYS A 48 -44.36 -11.29 -16.40
CA LYS A 48 -43.43 -12.38 -16.72
C LYS A 48 -42.92 -13.13 -15.48
N PHE A 49 -42.67 -12.41 -14.38
CA PHE A 49 -41.95 -12.94 -13.21
C PHE A 49 -42.78 -12.97 -11.93
N ASN A 50 -44.03 -12.50 -11.94
CA ASN A 50 -44.94 -12.37 -10.79
C ASN A 50 -44.40 -11.52 -9.62
N LEU A 51 -43.37 -10.70 -9.86
CA LEU A 51 -42.73 -9.85 -8.88
C LEU A 51 -42.15 -8.61 -9.56
N THR A 52 -42.07 -7.49 -8.86
CA THR A 52 -41.44 -6.26 -9.38
C THR A 52 -39.94 -6.26 -9.14
N VAL A 53 -39.19 -5.46 -9.91
CA VAL A 53 -37.74 -5.35 -9.75
C VAL A 53 -37.31 -4.88 -8.35
N PRO A 54 -37.94 -3.84 -7.75
CA PRO A 54 -37.62 -3.44 -6.38
C PRO A 54 -37.91 -4.52 -5.34
N GLU A 55 -39.04 -5.24 -5.46
CA GLU A 55 -39.36 -6.35 -4.56
C GLU A 55 -38.32 -7.48 -4.64
N ARG A 56 -37.85 -7.81 -5.85
CA ARG A 56 -36.77 -8.78 -6.05
C ARG A 56 -35.49 -8.34 -5.33
N LYS A 57 -35.11 -7.07 -5.51
CA LYS A 57 -33.91 -6.49 -4.92
C LYS A 57 -33.93 -6.62 -3.40
N VAL A 58 -35.06 -6.29 -2.77
CA VAL A 58 -35.23 -6.43 -1.32
C VAL A 58 -35.13 -7.90 -0.87
N MET A 59 -35.68 -8.83 -1.65
CA MET A 59 -35.63 -10.26 -1.33
C MET A 59 -34.21 -10.85 -1.48
N GLU A 60 -33.46 -10.43 -2.50
CA GLU A 60 -32.13 -10.96 -2.81
C GLU A 60 -31.01 -10.31 -1.96
N GLU A 61 -31.03 -8.98 -1.78
CA GLU A 61 -29.96 -8.25 -1.08
C GLU A 61 -30.14 -8.23 0.45
N GLY A 62 -31.36 -8.45 0.94
CA GLY A 62 -31.68 -8.48 2.36
C GLY A 62 -31.28 -7.21 3.12
N ASN A 63 -30.66 -7.38 4.28
CA ASN A 63 -30.31 -6.27 5.18
C ASN A 63 -29.07 -5.46 4.75
N THR A 64 -28.26 -5.98 3.83
CA THR A 64 -27.00 -5.36 3.39
C THR A 64 -27.11 -4.96 1.93
N HIS A 65 -27.61 -3.75 1.67
CA HIS A 65 -27.73 -3.19 0.33
C HIS A 65 -27.13 -1.78 0.23
N VAL A 66 -26.74 -1.41 -0.98
CA VAL A 66 -26.33 -0.06 -1.36
C VAL A 66 -27.39 0.53 -2.31
N PHE A 67 -27.86 1.73 -2.00
CA PHE A 67 -29.01 2.36 -2.67
C PHE A 67 -28.61 3.45 -3.67
N ASN A 68 -27.51 4.15 -3.42
CA ASN A 68 -27.05 5.28 -4.25
C ASN A 68 -25.53 5.26 -4.45
N SER A 69 -25.05 6.07 -5.41
CA SER A 69 -23.64 6.17 -5.77
C SER A 69 -22.70 6.70 -4.68
N ARG A 70 -23.25 7.22 -3.57
CA ARG A 70 -22.47 7.68 -2.40
C ARG A 70 -22.23 6.58 -1.39
N GLU A 71 -22.93 5.46 -1.52
CA GLU A 71 -22.79 4.30 -0.65
C GLU A 71 -21.83 3.29 -1.25
N TRP A 72 -21.04 2.68 -0.37
CA TRP A 72 -19.97 1.76 -0.75
C TRP A 72 -20.03 0.52 0.13
N GLY A 73 -19.91 -0.64 -0.50
CA GLY A 73 -19.63 -1.92 0.13
C GLY A 73 -18.21 -2.38 -0.20
N TYR A 74 -17.75 -3.41 0.49
CA TYR A 74 -16.50 -4.07 0.15
C TYR A 74 -16.51 -5.56 0.46
N TYR A 75 -15.66 -6.30 -0.26
CA TYR A 75 -15.24 -7.65 0.10
C TYR A 75 -13.77 -7.64 0.49
N ASP A 76 -13.44 -8.23 1.64
CA ASP A 76 -12.07 -8.39 2.14
C ASP A 76 -11.68 -9.86 2.38
N ASP A 77 -12.61 -10.79 2.19
CA ASP A 77 -12.41 -12.23 2.35
C ASP A 77 -12.35 -12.95 0.99
N PRO A 78 -11.39 -13.90 0.80
CA PRO A 78 -11.34 -14.73 -0.40
C PRO A 78 -12.63 -15.52 -0.65
N GLU A 79 -13.24 -16.06 0.40
CA GLU A 79 -14.48 -16.83 0.33
C GLU A 79 -15.64 -15.98 -0.21
N SER A 80 -15.73 -14.71 0.21
CA SER A 80 -16.75 -13.79 -0.33
C SER A 80 -16.55 -13.49 -1.81
N VAL A 81 -15.30 -13.44 -2.29
CA VAL A 81 -15.00 -13.29 -3.74
C VAL A 81 -15.44 -14.53 -4.52
N GLU A 82 -15.24 -15.73 -3.96
CA GLU A 82 -15.74 -16.97 -4.57
C GLU A 82 -17.26 -17.05 -4.56
N GLY A 83 -17.89 -16.65 -3.46
CA GLY A 83 -19.34 -16.49 -3.36
C GLY A 83 -19.89 -15.55 -4.42
N LEU A 84 -19.25 -14.41 -4.63
CA LEU A 84 -19.60 -13.46 -5.70
C LEU A 84 -19.51 -14.09 -7.09
N LEU A 85 -18.41 -14.79 -7.39
CA LEU A 85 -18.23 -15.47 -8.69
C LEU A 85 -19.29 -16.55 -8.95
N ASN A 86 -19.72 -17.24 -7.89
CA ASN A 86 -20.76 -18.26 -7.97
C ASN A 86 -22.17 -17.65 -8.10
N TRP A 87 -22.39 -16.47 -7.52
CA TRP A 87 -23.66 -15.75 -7.59
C TRP A 87 -23.91 -15.13 -8.98
N LEU A 88 -22.86 -14.65 -9.66
CA LEU A 88 -22.98 -14.08 -11.01
C LEU A 88 -23.46 -15.11 -12.05
N ASP A 89 -24.59 -14.83 -12.71
CA ASP A 89 -25.19 -15.69 -13.73
C ASP A 89 -24.38 -15.63 -15.04
N ALA A 90 -23.91 -16.80 -15.49
CA ALA A 90 -23.19 -16.93 -16.74
C ALA A 90 -24.06 -16.65 -17.99
N ARG A 91 -25.38 -16.58 -17.84
CA ARG A 91 -26.34 -16.26 -18.92
C ARG A 91 -26.55 -14.76 -19.10
N GLY A 92 -26.22 -13.93 -18.11
CA GLY A 92 -26.36 -12.48 -18.17
C GLY A 92 -25.24 -11.84 -18.99
N ASN A 93 -25.56 -10.92 -19.91
CA ASN A 93 -24.54 -10.27 -20.76
C ASN A 93 -23.54 -9.42 -19.97
N ASN A 94 -24.02 -8.67 -18.97
CA ASN A 94 -23.17 -7.82 -18.13
C ASN A 94 -22.41 -8.66 -17.09
N GLU A 95 -23.12 -9.60 -16.46
CA GLU A 95 -22.57 -10.51 -15.45
C GLU A 95 -21.49 -11.42 -16.02
N LEU A 96 -21.67 -11.94 -17.24
CA LEU A 96 -20.67 -12.78 -17.91
C LEU A 96 -19.36 -12.02 -18.18
N LYS A 97 -19.44 -10.74 -18.56
CA LYS A 97 -18.25 -9.90 -18.77
C LYS A 97 -17.55 -9.64 -17.44
N LEU A 98 -18.30 -9.23 -16.42
CA LEU A 98 -17.75 -8.98 -15.08
C LEU A 98 -17.11 -10.23 -14.48
N ARG A 99 -17.78 -11.38 -14.60
CA ARG A 99 -17.27 -12.67 -14.12
C ARG A 99 -15.96 -13.06 -14.79
N LYS A 100 -15.83 -12.87 -16.11
CA LYS A 100 -14.58 -13.16 -16.83
C LYS A 100 -13.42 -12.30 -16.34
N GLU A 101 -13.65 -11.00 -16.16
CA GLU A 101 -12.65 -10.08 -15.63
C GLU A 101 -12.27 -10.43 -14.19
N LEU A 102 -13.26 -10.65 -13.31
CA LEU A 102 -13.00 -11.07 -11.93
C LEU A 102 -12.21 -12.38 -11.86
N GLN A 103 -12.52 -13.34 -12.74
CA GLN A 103 -11.81 -14.61 -12.78
C GLN A 103 -10.37 -14.48 -13.30
N LEU A 104 -10.10 -13.54 -14.22
CA LEU A 104 -8.75 -13.23 -14.69
C LEU A 104 -7.87 -12.65 -13.59
N TYR A 105 -8.45 -11.85 -12.69
CA TYR A 105 -7.72 -11.20 -11.59
C TYR A 105 -7.85 -11.89 -10.24
N LYS A 106 -8.65 -12.95 -10.13
CA LYS A 106 -8.98 -13.67 -8.89
C LYS A 106 -7.76 -13.96 -8.03
N ASP A 107 -6.78 -14.67 -8.60
CA ASP A 107 -5.61 -15.13 -7.84
C ASP A 107 -4.78 -13.97 -7.28
N LYS A 108 -4.69 -12.86 -8.05
CA LYS A 108 -4.00 -11.65 -7.61
C LYS A 108 -4.75 -10.96 -6.48
N ILE A 109 -6.08 -10.84 -6.61
CA ILE A 109 -6.93 -10.22 -5.60
C ILE A 109 -6.83 -11.00 -4.28
N ILE A 110 -6.96 -12.33 -4.32
CA ILE A 110 -6.86 -13.20 -3.14
C ILE A 110 -5.50 -13.05 -2.47
N THR A 111 -4.41 -13.13 -3.24
CA THR A 111 -3.05 -12.94 -2.71
C THR A 111 -2.90 -11.59 -1.99
N HIS A 112 -3.50 -10.52 -2.52
CA HIS A 112 -3.43 -9.21 -1.89
C HIS A 112 -4.36 -9.05 -0.69
N MET A 113 -5.52 -9.72 -0.67
CA MET A 113 -6.41 -9.81 0.50
C MET A 113 -5.70 -10.48 1.67
N GLU A 114 -5.01 -11.60 1.43
CA GLU A 114 -4.25 -12.32 2.45
C GLU A 114 -3.10 -11.48 3.00
N LYS A 115 -2.32 -10.84 2.13
CA LYS A 115 -1.25 -9.92 2.55
C LYS A 115 -1.78 -8.73 3.33
N ARG A 116 -2.95 -8.20 2.98
CA ARG A 116 -3.60 -7.14 3.76
C ARG A 116 -3.96 -7.63 5.15
N LYS A 117 -4.55 -8.82 5.28
CA LYS A 117 -4.89 -9.39 6.59
C LYS A 117 -3.65 -9.65 7.44
N GLU A 118 -2.60 -10.22 6.84
CA GLU A 118 -1.31 -10.43 7.51
C GLU A 118 -0.67 -9.11 7.94
N TYR A 119 -0.69 -8.12 7.06
CA TYR A 119 -0.20 -6.79 7.37
C TYR A 119 -1.00 -6.14 8.49
N LEU A 120 -2.34 -6.23 8.48
CA LEU A 120 -3.23 -5.69 9.51
C LEU A 120 -3.08 -6.41 10.86
N ASN A 121 -2.85 -7.72 10.85
CA ASN A 121 -2.65 -8.55 12.04
C ASN A 121 -1.22 -9.10 12.09
N PRO A 122 -0.21 -8.27 12.39
CA PRO A 122 1.16 -8.75 12.49
C PRO A 122 1.22 -9.78 13.62
N SER A 123 1.56 -11.03 13.29
CA SER A 123 1.93 -12.01 14.31
C SER A 123 3.12 -11.45 15.10
N ASP A 124 3.11 -11.58 16.43
CA ASP A 124 4.06 -10.94 17.36
C ASP A 124 5.55 -11.09 16.96
N GLU A 125 5.90 -12.10 16.18
CA GLU A 125 7.25 -12.36 15.66
C GLU A 125 7.81 -11.28 14.71
N LYS A 126 6.97 -10.54 13.97
CA LYS A 126 7.41 -9.48 13.04
C LYS A 126 7.58 -8.10 13.69
N SER A 127 7.18 -7.93 14.96
CA SER A 127 7.22 -6.65 15.67
C SER A 127 8.61 -6.22 16.17
N ILE A 128 9.62 -7.09 16.03
CA ILE A 128 10.89 -6.98 16.75
C ILE A 128 11.93 -6.06 16.06
N ASP A 129 11.73 -5.63 14.82
CA ASP A 129 12.79 -4.89 14.08
C ASP A 129 12.83 -3.37 14.30
N SER A 130 12.00 -2.82 15.20
CA SER A 130 12.18 -1.45 15.72
C SER A 130 13.27 -1.35 16.80
N SER A 131 14.32 -2.16 16.69
CA SER A 131 15.45 -2.18 17.63
C SER A 131 16.56 -1.21 17.23
N HIS A 132 16.31 0.10 17.13
CA HIS A 132 17.41 1.09 17.10
C HIS A 132 17.09 2.43 17.77
N LYS A 133 17.57 2.55 19.02
CA LYS A 133 18.18 3.72 19.72
C LYS A 133 17.60 4.05 21.09
N ARG A 134 18.15 3.36 22.10
CA ARG A 134 18.52 3.83 23.45
C ARG A 134 17.81 5.11 23.94
N MET A 135 16.58 4.97 24.42
CA MET A 135 16.00 5.94 25.36
C MET A 135 16.21 5.42 26.78
N SER A 136 17.14 6.04 27.50
CA SER A 136 17.28 5.85 28.95
C SER A 136 16.29 6.77 29.66
N THR A 137 15.12 6.26 29.99
CA THR A 137 14.24 6.88 31.00
C THR A 137 13.79 5.83 32.00
N ARG A 138 14.32 5.98 33.22
CA ARG A 138 14.02 5.22 34.43
C ARG A 138 12.52 5.21 34.70
N GLY A 139 11.94 4.01 34.79
CA GLY A 139 10.73 3.73 35.55
C GLY A 139 9.41 4.16 34.91
N LYS A 140 8.89 3.34 33.99
CA LYS A 140 7.46 3.02 33.82
C LYS A 140 7.39 1.86 32.85
N GLN A 141 6.75 0.77 33.25
CA GLN A 141 6.41 -0.33 32.34
C GLN A 141 5.66 0.29 31.16
N GLN A 142 6.25 0.23 29.97
CA GLN A 142 5.61 0.68 28.75
C GLN A 142 4.37 -0.20 28.55
N PRO A 143 3.16 0.38 28.45
CA PRO A 143 2.02 -0.38 28.00
C PRO A 143 2.35 -0.92 26.61
N HIS A 144 2.02 -2.18 26.38
CA HIS A 144 2.09 -2.88 25.10
C HIS A 144 1.93 -1.88 23.93
N VAL A 145 3.02 -1.61 23.20
CA VAL A 145 3.02 -0.64 22.10
C VAL A 145 2.06 -1.17 21.07
N ASP A 146 0.93 -0.50 20.89
CA ASP A 146 -0.04 -0.86 19.88
C ASP A 146 0.54 -0.51 18.50
N HIS A 147 1.26 -1.47 17.91
CA HIS A 147 1.94 -1.33 16.61
C HIS A 147 0.97 -1.00 15.46
N THR A 148 -0.35 -1.05 15.69
CA THR A 148 -1.37 -0.58 14.74
C THR A 148 -1.42 0.95 14.66
N ALA A 149 -1.17 1.66 15.77
CA ALA A 149 -1.41 3.09 15.91
C ALA A 149 -0.38 3.99 15.17
N HIS A 150 0.77 3.44 14.76
CA HIS A 150 1.89 4.22 14.21
C HIS A 150 2.27 3.87 12.77
N ARG A 151 1.49 3.05 12.06
CA ARG A 151 1.83 2.63 10.67
C ARG A 151 1.84 3.77 9.68
N CYS A 152 0.96 4.76 9.85
CA CYS A 152 0.97 5.96 9.02
C CYS A 152 2.29 6.75 9.13
N LEU A 153 3.06 6.56 10.21
CA LEU A 153 4.36 7.19 10.40
C LEU A 153 5.49 6.51 9.63
N SER A 154 5.30 5.30 9.09
CA SER A 154 6.28 4.66 8.20
C SER A 154 6.20 5.14 6.76
N TRP A 155 5.18 5.93 6.41
CA TRP A 155 5.06 6.51 5.08
C TRP A 155 6.07 7.66 4.89
N HIS A 156 6.81 7.61 3.78
CA HIS A 156 7.79 8.63 3.40
C HIS A 156 7.64 8.95 1.91
N ASN A 157 7.62 10.26 1.58
CA ASN A 157 7.58 10.72 0.20
C ASN A 157 8.96 10.62 -0.45
N ASN A 158 9.35 9.41 -0.85
CA ASN A 158 10.62 9.16 -1.51
C ASN A 158 10.76 9.93 -2.83
N THR A 159 9.66 10.10 -3.58
CA THR A 159 9.65 10.84 -4.85
C THR A 159 10.06 12.30 -4.67
N ALA A 160 9.54 12.98 -3.64
CA ALA A 160 9.95 14.35 -3.35
C ALA A 160 11.44 14.45 -2.96
N ILE A 161 11.95 13.46 -2.22
CA ILE A 161 13.37 13.41 -1.86
C ILE A 161 14.25 13.18 -3.11
N GLU A 162 13.84 12.31 -4.02
CA GLU A 162 14.59 12.01 -5.24
C GLU A 162 14.60 13.19 -6.23
N GLU A 163 13.45 13.84 -6.44
CA GLU A 163 13.31 14.92 -7.43
C GLU A 163 13.78 16.29 -6.90
N LEU A 164 13.42 16.62 -5.66
CA LEU A 164 13.69 17.93 -5.05
C LEU A 164 14.89 17.91 -4.10
N GLY A 165 15.32 16.73 -3.65
CA GLY A 165 16.40 16.59 -2.66
C GLY A 165 15.98 16.86 -1.22
N HIS A 166 14.71 17.20 -0.97
CA HIS A 166 14.16 17.48 0.35
C HIS A 166 12.63 17.30 0.38
N LEU A 167 12.05 17.11 1.57
CA LEU A 167 10.59 17.19 1.74
C LEU A 167 10.13 18.64 1.64
N HIS A 168 8.89 18.86 1.23
CA HIS A 168 8.28 20.21 1.22
C HIS A 168 8.21 20.86 2.61
N SER A 169 8.15 20.06 3.67
CA SER A 169 8.21 20.56 5.06
C SER A 169 9.60 21.04 5.47
N ASP A 170 10.65 20.56 4.80
CA ASP A 170 12.02 20.91 5.11
C ASP A 170 12.46 22.10 4.24
N PRO A 171 13.11 23.13 4.83
CA PRO A 171 13.66 24.20 4.02
C PRO A 171 14.76 23.66 3.10
N PRO A 172 14.88 24.17 1.85
CA PRO A 172 15.86 23.68 0.88
C PRO A 172 17.27 23.77 1.48
N ARG A 173 17.90 22.62 1.71
CA ARG A 173 19.28 22.59 2.21
C ARG A 173 20.18 23.03 1.07
N ASN A 174 20.84 24.19 1.25
CA ASN A 174 21.90 24.63 0.34
C ASN A 174 22.88 23.49 0.13
N ARG A 175 22.88 22.93 -1.08
CA ARG A 175 23.72 21.80 -1.47
C ARG A 175 25.17 22.26 -1.36
N LYS A 176 25.81 22.00 -0.22
CA LYS A 176 27.24 22.28 -0.03
C LYS A 176 27.96 21.45 -1.08
N GLN A 177 28.52 22.13 -2.08
CA GLN A 177 29.33 21.49 -3.10
C GLN A 177 30.39 20.66 -2.38
N THR A 178 30.31 19.34 -2.54
CA THR A 178 31.40 18.44 -2.19
C THR A 178 32.62 18.94 -2.96
N LYS A 179 33.58 19.51 -2.24
CA LYS A 179 34.87 19.93 -2.82
C LYS A 179 35.41 18.72 -3.59
N LYS A 180 35.48 18.84 -4.93
CA LYS A 180 36.14 17.87 -5.80
C LYS A 180 37.50 17.54 -5.18
N ALA A 181 37.74 16.27 -4.90
CA ALA A 181 39.06 15.78 -4.56
C ALA A 181 40.02 16.18 -5.70
N ALA A 182 41.12 16.85 -5.34
CA ALA A 182 42.15 17.22 -6.29
C ALA A 182 42.77 15.97 -6.94
N PRO A 183 43.11 16.00 -8.24
CA PRO A 183 43.70 14.86 -8.92
C PRO A 183 45.08 14.55 -8.34
N ILE A 184 45.34 13.26 -8.10
CA ILE A 184 46.63 12.74 -7.65
C ILE A 184 47.64 12.96 -8.79
N LEU A 185 48.61 13.85 -8.57
CA LEU A 185 49.78 13.96 -9.44
C LEU A 185 50.73 12.77 -9.18
N PRO A 186 51.33 12.17 -10.22
CA PRO A 186 52.32 11.10 -10.04
C PRO A 186 53.61 11.65 -9.40
N PRO A 187 54.28 10.87 -8.53
CA PRO A 187 55.45 11.36 -7.79
C PRO A 187 56.65 11.51 -8.72
N ALA A 188 57.22 12.72 -8.74
CA ALA A 188 58.54 12.98 -9.30
C ALA A 188 59.60 12.32 -8.41
N ILE A 189 60.49 11.57 -9.05
CA ILE A 189 61.73 11.05 -8.48
C ILE A 189 62.67 12.24 -8.31
N GLU A 190 63.23 12.45 -7.11
CA GLU A 190 64.66 12.73 -6.92
C GLU A 190 65.06 12.88 -5.43
N GLU A 191 66.06 12.06 -5.10
CA GLU A 191 67.21 12.28 -4.22
C GLU A 191 67.10 12.38 -2.69
N GLU A 192 67.78 11.41 -2.06
CA GLU A 192 68.25 11.42 -0.68
C GLU A 192 69.04 12.70 -0.36
N ARG A 193 68.58 13.45 0.64
CA ARG A 193 69.48 14.22 1.51
C ARG A 193 69.23 13.88 2.96
N GLN A 194 70.16 13.12 3.53
CA GLN A 194 70.29 12.91 4.96
C GLN A 194 70.62 14.22 5.67
N THR A 195 69.84 14.60 6.69
CA THR A 195 70.28 15.58 7.69
C THR A 195 69.85 15.21 9.11
N ARG A 196 70.87 14.78 9.89
CA ARG A 196 71.24 15.29 11.23
C ARG A 196 70.36 15.00 12.46
N SER A 197 69.58 13.93 12.50
CA SER A 197 68.92 13.46 13.75
C SER A 197 69.47 12.16 14.34
N GLU A 198 70.46 11.52 13.71
CA GLU A 198 70.99 10.22 14.15
C GLU A 198 72.23 10.29 15.07
N ALA A 199 72.70 11.50 15.41
CA ALA A 199 73.86 11.67 16.30
C ALA A 199 73.49 11.73 17.81
N ALA A 200 72.21 11.86 18.17
CA ALA A 200 71.81 12.12 19.56
C ALA A 200 71.42 10.88 20.40
N LYS A 201 71.43 9.67 19.81
CA LYS A 201 71.01 8.43 20.52
C LYS A 201 72.16 7.55 21.05
N ARG A 202 73.42 7.99 20.94
CA ARG A 202 74.59 7.23 21.44
C ARG A 202 75.16 7.68 22.79
N GLN A 203 74.65 8.75 23.40
CA GLN A 203 75.07 9.18 24.74
C GLN A 203 73.90 9.16 25.74
N ARG A 204 73.48 7.95 26.13
CA ARG A 204 72.79 7.68 27.41
C ARG A 204 72.63 6.18 27.61
N LYS A 205 73.76 5.51 27.84
CA LYS A 205 73.84 4.20 28.48
C LYS A 205 75.24 4.01 29.03
N ARG A 206 75.46 4.55 30.23
CA ARG A 206 76.33 4.02 31.28
C ARG A 206 76.11 4.85 32.54
#